data_AF-W6U976-F1
#
_entry.id   AF-W6U976-F1
#
_cell.length_a   1.000
_cell.length_b   1.000
_cell.length_c   1.000
_cell.angle_alpha   90.00
_cell.angle_beta   90.00
_cell.angle_gamma   90.00
#
_symmetry.space_group_name_H-M   'P 1'
#
loop_
_entity.id
_entity.type
_entity.pdbx_description
1 polymer ?
#
loop_
_entity_poly.entity_id
_entity_poly.type
_entity_poly.pdbx_seq_one_letter_code
_entity_poly.pdbx_strand_id
1 'polypeptide(L)'
;MSEDRKKDVLKFFKVASESEIINRYPSFGETLAHNIILKRQNAPLKRLRDIWNLGAVREVLLSDCGMVIDDNIKDEQVINEQLPQPRSVSANTRPIPVATHYPSAPPLPQLPPADHDVIELFRTLKDMGLVERWTKYISDSDILTTNDALPSNTYRLATWNLDRFTLAKARHSGFREAICLTILSNQFDLIAFQEVVEPESVQLLVNELNDPVLPMIRGWIAVNQAKYGSYKAFSSSDKTGRTFQAVEYSSILYRSDRVQAISSRVLSASGKFSRLPFLSKFKLGSSTLMLTSVHLRAPGLEDTHLEKNAEEVACLADFVDAIMDTLSDKIYYVILGDFNMDPGNKAFDALRSRGLVSTLPTACATMASAVERGAGIGQRQGDSRVPCLDNAWLCPNLLASEVDEGSGGLKFTGVSAVVIPSRHPLIPLPDFSDGCGRPSNHCPVYFDLASYSTSLKTEKDSALGLGIRSLKGIPVDPSLGGLAPGAYFGPRRGLRYPIFAERPGL
;
A
#
# COMPACT_ATOMS: atom_id res chain seq x y z
N MET A 1 11.79 -6.45 -35.55
CA MET A 1 11.61 -6.08 -36.97
C MET A 1 12.97 -5.81 -37.65
N SER A 2 13.13 -5.95 -38.98
CA SER A 2 14.33 -5.46 -39.69
C SER A 2 14.35 -3.92 -39.68
N GLU A 3 15.53 -3.30 -39.67
CA GLU A 3 15.69 -1.84 -39.63
C GLU A 3 14.95 -1.13 -40.78
N ASP A 4 14.82 -1.80 -41.93
CA ASP A 4 14.12 -1.24 -43.08
C ASP A 4 12.61 -1.13 -42.85
N ARG A 5 11.99 -2.10 -42.16
CA ARG A 5 10.56 -1.99 -41.82
C ARG A 5 10.28 -0.88 -40.80
N LYS A 6 11.23 -0.56 -39.90
CA LYS A 6 11.07 0.55 -38.93
C LYS A 6 11.11 1.89 -39.65
N LYS A 7 11.99 2.01 -40.65
CA LYS A 7 12.04 3.18 -41.54
C LYS A 7 10.75 3.32 -42.34
N ASP A 8 10.15 2.22 -42.79
CA ASP A 8 8.90 2.24 -43.55
C ASP A 8 7.69 2.71 -42.71
N VAL A 9 7.56 2.24 -41.46
CA VAL A 9 6.50 2.69 -40.55
C VAL A 9 6.68 4.17 -40.20
N LEU A 10 7.91 4.60 -39.92
CA LEU A 10 8.19 6.01 -39.67
C LEU A 10 7.93 6.88 -40.92
N LYS A 11 8.27 6.37 -42.12
CA LYS A 11 8.00 7.03 -43.40
C LYS A 11 6.50 7.18 -43.63
N PHE A 12 5.70 6.17 -43.26
CA PHE A 12 4.24 6.24 -43.34
C PHE A 12 3.69 7.40 -42.48
N PHE A 13 3.99 7.44 -41.18
CA PHE A 13 3.45 8.50 -40.30
C PHE A 13 3.96 9.91 -40.64
N LYS A 14 5.10 10.04 -41.32
CA LYS A 14 5.60 11.32 -41.82
C LYS A 14 4.75 11.94 -42.92
N VAL A 15 4.03 11.13 -43.72
CA VAL A 15 3.36 11.62 -44.94
C VAL A 15 1.88 11.27 -45.04
N ALA A 16 1.40 10.24 -44.34
CA ALA A 16 0.02 9.75 -44.43
C ALA A 16 -1.02 10.83 -44.06
N SER A 17 -2.14 10.92 -44.77
CA SER A 17 -3.27 11.74 -44.37
C SER A 17 -3.97 11.18 -43.12
N GLU A 18 -4.85 11.97 -42.51
CA GLU A 18 -5.62 11.53 -41.34
C GLU A 18 -6.48 10.29 -41.67
N SER A 19 -7.17 10.31 -42.81
CA SER A 19 -7.95 9.17 -43.30
C SER A 19 -7.08 7.96 -43.65
N GLU A 20 -5.86 8.15 -44.15
CA GLU A 20 -4.92 7.05 -44.38
C GLU A 20 -4.40 6.44 -43.08
N ILE A 21 -4.18 7.24 -42.03
CA ILE A 21 -3.81 6.75 -40.71
C ILE A 21 -4.96 5.95 -40.10
N ILE A 22 -6.20 6.46 -40.16
CA ILE A 22 -7.39 5.77 -39.64
C ILE A 22 -7.65 4.49 -40.43
N ASN A 23 -7.58 4.53 -41.76
CA ASN A 23 -7.81 3.35 -42.59
C ASN A 23 -6.75 2.27 -42.38
N ARG A 24 -5.50 2.67 -42.08
CA ARG A 24 -4.40 1.73 -41.82
C ARG A 24 -4.34 1.25 -40.37
N TYR A 25 -4.74 2.11 -39.43
CA TYR A 25 -4.76 1.85 -37.99
C TYR A 25 -6.10 2.31 -37.39
N PRO A 26 -7.21 1.58 -37.63
CA PRO A 26 -8.55 1.99 -37.21
C PRO A 26 -8.66 2.22 -35.69
N SER A 27 -7.87 1.48 -34.91
CA SER A 27 -7.78 1.59 -33.45
C SER A 27 -7.22 2.92 -32.93
N PHE A 28 -6.59 3.74 -33.79
CA PHE A 28 -6.14 5.07 -33.40
C PHE A 28 -7.31 6.05 -33.30
N GLY A 29 -8.39 5.81 -34.07
CA GLY A 29 -9.51 6.74 -34.14
C GLY A 29 -9.13 8.11 -34.73
N GLU A 30 -10.14 8.94 -34.97
CA GLU A 30 -9.98 10.27 -35.59
C GLU A 30 -9.10 11.19 -34.74
N THR A 31 -9.33 11.24 -33.43
CA THR A 31 -8.60 12.11 -32.50
C THR A 31 -7.09 11.85 -32.50
N LEU A 32 -6.65 10.59 -32.48
CA LEU A 32 -5.22 10.28 -32.44
C LEU A 32 -4.56 10.50 -33.80
N ALA A 33 -5.26 10.12 -34.87
CA ALA A 33 -4.81 10.38 -36.24
C ALA A 33 -4.59 11.88 -36.48
N HIS A 34 -5.55 12.72 -36.13
CA HIS A 34 -5.46 14.18 -36.25
C HIS A 34 -4.22 14.77 -35.54
N ASN A 35 -3.93 14.28 -34.35
CA ASN A 35 -2.83 14.81 -33.54
C ASN A 35 -1.44 14.35 -34.01
N ILE A 36 -1.35 13.17 -34.64
CA ILE A 36 -0.13 12.75 -35.36
C ILE A 36 0.17 13.74 -36.51
N ILE A 37 -0.86 14.19 -37.23
CA ILE A 37 -0.74 15.17 -38.32
C ILE A 37 -0.31 16.54 -37.80
N LEU A 38 -0.91 17.04 -36.72
CA LEU A 38 -0.55 18.35 -36.14
C LEU A 38 0.88 18.40 -35.61
N LYS A 39 1.38 17.32 -34.98
CA LYS A 39 2.77 17.33 -34.50
C LYS A 39 3.78 17.28 -35.61
N ARG A 40 3.58 16.48 -36.66
CA ARG A 40 4.56 16.43 -37.77
C ARG A 40 4.68 17.77 -38.49
N GLN A 41 3.62 18.58 -38.48
CA GLN A 41 3.64 19.95 -39.01
C GLN A 41 4.47 20.89 -38.12
N ASN A 42 4.46 20.68 -36.80
CA ASN A 42 5.18 21.51 -35.82
C ASN A 42 6.62 21.04 -35.52
N ALA A 43 6.91 19.74 -35.66
CA ALA A 43 8.23 19.15 -35.49
C ALA A 43 8.36 17.83 -36.28
N PRO A 44 9.42 17.63 -37.08
CA PRO A 44 9.57 16.41 -37.88
C PRO A 44 9.74 15.18 -36.98
N LEU A 45 8.94 14.14 -37.22
CA LEU A 45 9.02 12.85 -36.54
C LEU A 45 10.35 12.17 -36.91
N LYS A 46 11.34 12.16 -36.02
CA LYS A 46 12.67 11.60 -36.29
C LYS A 46 12.77 10.14 -35.87
N ARG A 47 11.96 9.72 -34.91
CA ARG A 47 11.92 8.36 -34.33
C ARG A 47 10.47 7.99 -34.02
N LEU A 48 10.15 6.70 -33.96
CA LEU A 48 8.79 6.23 -33.62
C LEU A 48 8.32 6.73 -32.25
N ARG A 49 9.24 6.89 -31.28
CA ARG A 49 8.95 7.48 -29.97
C ARG A 49 8.42 8.92 -30.01
N ASP A 50 8.66 9.66 -31.10
CA ASP A 50 8.17 11.03 -31.25
C ASP A 50 6.64 11.06 -31.49
N ILE A 51 6.08 9.93 -31.96
CA ILE A 51 4.64 9.67 -32.10
C ILE A 51 4.00 9.41 -30.72
N TRP A 52 4.76 8.94 -29.74
CA TRP A 52 4.26 8.76 -28.38
C TRP A 52 4.25 10.08 -27.57
N ASN A 53 5.11 11.05 -27.95
CA ASN A 53 5.19 12.38 -27.33
C ASN A 53 4.18 13.39 -27.91
N LEU A 54 3.09 12.89 -28.48
CA LEU A 54 1.98 13.69 -29.00
C LEU A 54 1.05 14.06 -27.85
N GLY A 55 0.80 15.36 -27.71
CA GLY A 55 -0.06 15.91 -26.65
C GLY A 55 -1.43 15.24 -26.53
N ALA A 56 -1.94 14.61 -27.60
CA ALA A 56 -3.21 13.90 -27.58
C ALA A 56 -3.15 12.37 -27.48
N VAL A 57 -2.01 11.71 -27.71
CA VAL A 57 -1.82 10.35 -27.13
C VAL A 57 -1.81 10.50 -25.61
N ARG A 58 -1.14 11.56 -25.13
CA ARG A 58 -1.20 12.04 -23.76
C ARG A 58 -2.63 12.41 -23.33
N GLU A 59 -3.41 13.18 -24.09
CA GLU A 59 -4.80 13.46 -23.71
C GLU A 59 -5.78 12.30 -23.90
N VAL A 60 -5.57 11.31 -24.76
CA VAL A 60 -6.48 10.14 -24.85
C VAL A 60 -6.19 9.12 -23.73
N LEU A 61 -4.91 8.89 -23.43
CA LEU A 61 -4.51 8.11 -22.25
C LEU A 61 -4.82 8.84 -20.92
N LEU A 62 -4.97 10.17 -20.95
CA LEU A 62 -5.37 10.99 -19.80
C LEU A 62 -6.82 11.49 -19.85
N SER A 63 -7.58 11.29 -20.95
CA SER A 63 -9.00 11.64 -21.01
C SER A 63 -9.83 10.58 -20.30
N ASP A 64 -9.33 9.34 -20.28
CA ASP A 64 -9.75 8.31 -19.32
C ASP A 64 -9.32 8.64 -17.87
N CYS A 65 -8.47 9.67 -17.69
CA CYS A 65 -8.05 10.23 -16.39
C CYS A 65 -8.81 11.51 -15.99
N GLY A 66 -9.90 11.85 -16.69
CA GLY A 66 -10.94 12.78 -16.23
C GLY A 66 -10.61 14.27 -16.36
N MET A 67 -11.30 14.95 -17.28
CA MET A 67 -11.44 16.41 -17.28
C MET A 67 -12.51 16.85 -16.26
N VAL A 68 -12.21 17.99 -15.65
CA VAL A 68 -12.95 18.79 -14.66
C VAL A 68 -14.43 18.96 -15.02
N ILE A 69 -15.33 18.64 -14.08
CA ILE A 69 -16.68 19.21 -14.02
C ILE A 69 -16.93 19.73 -12.61
N ASP A 70 -17.29 21.01 -12.55
CA ASP A 70 -17.58 21.82 -11.37
C ASP A 70 -19.03 21.62 -10.87
N ASP A 71 -19.23 22.01 -9.63
CA ASP A 71 -20.22 21.61 -8.64
C ASP A 71 -21.72 21.68 -9.01
N ASN A 72 -22.48 20.73 -8.46
CA ASN A 72 -23.55 21.00 -7.48
C ASN A 72 -24.21 19.70 -7.05
N ILE A 73 -24.30 19.42 -5.74
CA ILE A 73 -25.50 18.86 -5.07
C ILE A 73 -25.28 18.90 -3.54
N LYS A 74 -26.38 19.21 -2.85
CA LYS A 74 -26.54 19.40 -1.40
C LYS A 74 -26.70 18.09 -0.62
N ASP A 75 -26.33 18.21 0.66
CA ASP A 75 -26.79 17.62 1.92
C ASP A 75 -27.03 16.11 2.11
N GLU A 76 -26.28 15.64 3.12
CA GLU A 76 -26.57 14.69 4.20
C GLU A 76 -27.07 13.28 3.86
N GLN A 77 -26.28 12.28 4.28
CA GLN A 77 -26.83 11.09 4.93
C GLN A 77 -25.82 10.28 5.75
N VAL A 78 -26.39 9.67 6.79
CA VAL A 78 -25.80 8.79 7.81
C VAL A 78 -25.15 7.55 7.20
N ILE A 79 -24.07 7.08 7.86
CA ILE A 79 -23.35 5.84 7.53
C ILE A 79 -24.34 4.66 7.55
N ASN A 80 -24.76 4.23 6.35
CA ASN A 80 -25.42 2.95 6.17
C ASN A 80 -24.39 1.93 5.69
N GLU A 81 -24.01 1.03 6.58
CA GLU A 81 -23.36 -0.23 6.19
C GLU A 81 -24.35 -1.01 5.30
N GLN A 82 -24.11 -1.04 3.99
CA GLN A 82 -24.83 -1.94 3.10
C GLN A 82 -24.34 -3.37 3.33
N LEU A 83 -25.17 -4.19 3.99
CA LEU A 83 -25.05 -5.65 3.92
C LEU A 83 -25.34 -6.13 2.49
N PRO A 84 -24.64 -7.15 1.98
CA PRO A 84 -25.03 -7.81 0.72
C PRO A 84 -26.41 -8.47 0.88
N GLN A 85 -27.37 -8.10 0.03
CA GLN A 85 -28.62 -8.86 -0.08
C GLN A 85 -28.36 -10.22 -0.73
N PRO A 86 -28.96 -11.31 -0.23
CA PRO A 86 -28.89 -12.62 -0.84
C PRO A 86 -29.69 -12.63 -2.15
N ARG A 87 -29.04 -12.98 -3.26
CA ARG A 87 -29.73 -13.28 -4.53
C ARG A 87 -30.56 -14.55 -4.36
N SER A 88 -31.88 -14.41 -4.43
CA SER A 88 -32.82 -15.52 -4.54
C SER A 88 -32.69 -16.18 -5.91
N VAL A 89 -32.31 -17.45 -5.91
CA VAL A 89 -32.34 -18.30 -7.10
C VAL A 89 -33.75 -18.85 -7.25
N SER A 90 -34.46 -18.44 -8.30
CA SER A 90 -35.76 -19.02 -8.65
C SER A 90 -35.55 -20.37 -9.34
N ALA A 91 -36.00 -21.43 -8.68
CA ALA A 91 -36.13 -22.76 -9.25
C ALA A 91 -37.46 -22.85 -10.00
N ASN A 92 -37.40 -23.12 -11.30
CA ASN A 92 -38.54 -23.64 -12.04
C ASN A 92 -38.05 -24.67 -13.06
N THR A 93 -38.15 -25.94 -12.65
CA THR A 93 -37.90 -27.11 -13.49
C THR A 93 -39.25 -27.74 -13.84
N ARG A 94 -39.49 -28.02 -15.12
CA ARG A 94 -40.38 -29.09 -15.56
C ARG A 94 -39.63 -30.04 -16.51
N PRO A 95 -39.84 -31.36 -16.42
CA PRO A 95 -39.03 -32.36 -17.11
C PRO A 95 -39.67 -32.81 -18.42
N ILE A 96 -38.88 -32.94 -19.49
CA ILE A 96 -39.22 -33.75 -20.68
C ILE A 96 -37.93 -34.32 -21.31
N PRO A 97 -38.00 -35.37 -22.15
CA PRO A 97 -37.62 -36.74 -21.84
C PRO A 97 -36.27 -37.16 -22.43
N VAL A 98 -35.70 -38.21 -21.85
CA VAL A 98 -34.44 -38.84 -22.28
C VAL A 98 -34.64 -39.51 -23.64
N ALA A 99 -33.89 -39.03 -24.65
CA ALA A 99 -33.60 -39.77 -25.87
C ALA A 99 -32.09 -39.95 -25.98
N THR A 100 -31.65 -41.20 -25.88
CA THR A 100 -30.25 -41.63 -26.02
C THR A 100 -29.82 -41.59 -27.48
N HIS A 101 -29.12 -40.54 -27.88
CA HIS A 101 -28.21 -40.56 -29.03
C HIS A 101 -26.92 -39.86 -28.62
N TYR A 102 -25.80 -40.58 -28.64
CA TYR A 102 -24.47 -40.01 -28.49
C TYR A 102 -24.13 -39.18 -29.74
N PRO A 103 -23.96 -37.85 -29.65
CA PRO A 103 -23.32 -37.09 -30.71
C PRO A 103 -21.81 -37.11 -30.46
N SER A 104 -21.03 -37.38 -31.49
CA SER A 104 -19.59 -37.16 -31.48
C SER A 104 -19.25 -35.75 -30.99
N ALA A 105 -18.19 -35.63 -30.19
CA ALA A 105 -17.74 -34.36 -29.63
C ALA A 105 -17.69 -33.27 -30.70
N PRO A 106 -18.29 -32.09 -30.48
CA PRO A 106 -18.15 -30.99 -31.41
C PRO A 106 -16.65 -30.66 -31.54
N PRO A 107 -16.15 -30.37 -32.75
CA PRO A 107 -14.78 -29.90 -32.90
C PRO A 107 -14.61 -28.65 -32.03
N LEU A 108 -13.46 -28.57 -31.35
CA LEU A 108 -13.03 -27.37 -30.62
C LEU A 108 -13.32 -26.15 -31.49
N PRO A 109 -13.94 -25.08 -30.95
CA PRO A 109 -14.12 -23.84 -31.69
C PRO A 109 -12.76 -23.43 -32.22
N GLN A 110 -12.61 -23.36 -33.55
CA GLN A 110 -11.44 -22.74 -34.14
C GLN A 110 -11.47 -21.28 -33.67
N LEU A 111 -10.48 -20.90 -32.86
CA LEU A 111 -10.25 -19.50 -32.53
C LEU A 111 -10.18 -18.73 -33.86
N PRO A 112 -10.93 -17.62 -34.03
CA PRO A 112 -10.82 -16.82 -35.24
C PRO A 112 -9.33 -16.47 -35.45
N PRO A 113 -8.85 -16.44 -36.72
CA PRO A 113 -7.48 -16.02 -36.99
C PRO A 113 -7.27 -14.67 -36.31
N ALA A 114 -6.29 -14.60 -35.40
CA ALA A 114 -6.08 -13.42 -34.58
C ALA A 114 -6.07 -12.18 -35.48
N ASP A 115 -6.98 -11.25 -35.20
CA ASP A 115 -7.16 -10.02 -35.96
C ASP A 115 -5.77 -9.41 -36.25
N HIS A 116 -5.55 -8.96 -37.49
CA HIS A 116 -4.26 -8.40 -37.89
C HIS A 116 -3.80 -7.31 -36.90
N ASP A 117 -4.76 -6.54 -36.41
CA ASP A 117 -4.62 -5.48 -35.41
C ASP A 117 -4.15 -6.00 -34.04
N VAL A 118 -4.63 -7.18 -33.61
CA VAL A 118 -4.19 -7.83 -32.37
C VAL A 118 -2.74 -8.28 -32.52
N ILE A 119 -2.40 -8.90 -33.64
CA ILE A 119 -1.02 -9.33 -33.92
C ILE A 119 -0.08 -8.12 -34.02
N GLU A 120 -0.52 -7.02 -34.60
CA GLU A 120 0.24 -5.77 -34.74
C GLU A 120 0.42 -5.05 -33.39
N LEU A 121 -0.63 -5.01 -32.55
CA LEU A 121 -0.54 -4.52 -31.18
C LEU A 121 0.45 -5.35 -30.35
N PHE A 122 0.34 -6.68 -30.39
CA PHE A 122 1.30 -7.57 -29.69
C PHE A 122 2.74 -7.37 -30.18
N ARG A 123 2.96 -7.15 -31.48
CA ARG A 123 4.28 -6.83 -32.03
C ARG A 123 4.80 -5.48 -31.55
N THR A 124 3.93 -4.46 -31.49
CA THR A 124 4.28 -3.12 -31.00
C THR A 124 4.65 -3.15 -29.52
N LEU A 125 3.84 -3.80 -28.68
CA LEU A 125 4.10 -3.96 -27.25
C LEU A 125 5.40 -4.76 -26.99
N LYS A 126 5.69 -5.75 -27.83
CA LYS A 126 6.94 -6.51 -27.80
C LYS A 126 8.15 -5.66 -28.21
N ASP A 127 8.05 -4.92 -29.31
CA ASP A 127 9.14 -4.05 -29.76
C ASP A 127 9.42 -2.89 -28.77
N MET A 128 8.47 -2.57 -27.87
CA MET A 128 8.60 -1.62 -26.74
C MET A 128 9.17 -2.24 -25.46
N GLY A 129 9.53 -3.52 -25.47
CA GLY A 129 10.04 -4.24 -24.30
C GLY A 129 8.98 -4.50 -23.22
N LEU A 130 7.70 -4.15 -23.45
CA LEU A 130 6.65 -4.30 -22.44
C LEU A 130 6.34 -5.78 -22.21
N VAL A 131 6.32 -6.59 -23.28
CA VAL A 131 6.08 -8.03 -23.19
C VAL A 131 7.20 -8.70 -22.38
N GLU A 132 8.46 -8.32 -22.59
CA GLU A 132 9.61 -8.83 -21.85
C GLU A 132 9.56 -8.41 -20.37
N ARG A 133 9.24 -7.14 -20.09
CA ARG A 133 9.07 -6.65 -18.71
C ARG A 133 7.91 -7.35 -18.00
N TRP A 134 6.79 -7.51 -18.68
CA TRP A 134 5.62 -8.22 -18.16
C TRP A 134 5.92 -9.69 -17.90
N THR A 135 6.61 -10.35 -18.84
CA THR A 135 7.04 -11.75 -18.67
C THR A 135 7.99 -11.90 -17.49
N LYS A 136 8.97 -10.99 -17.37
CA LYS A 136 9.89 -10.96 -16.22
C LYS A 136 9.12 -10.76 -14.92
N TYR A 137 8.23 -9.78 -14.88
CA TYR A 137 7.42 -9.44 -13.71
C TYR A 137 6.55 -10.61 -13.26
N ILE A 138 5.88 -11.31 -14.17
CA ILE A 138 5.08 -12.50 -13.83
C ILE A 138 5.95 -13.69 -13.38
N SER A 139 7.15 -13.80 -13.93
CA SER A 139 8.08 -14.90 -13.60
C SER A 139 8.90 -14.62 -12.34
N ASP A 140 8.79 -13.43 -11.76
CA ASP A 140 9.56 -13.02 -10.59
C ASP A 140 8.93 -13.60 -9.31
N SER A 141 9.52 -14.69 -8.83
CA SER A 141 9.08 -15.34 -7.59
C SER A 141 9.29 -14.47 -6.36
N ASP A 142 10.23 -13.53 -6.38
CA ASP A 142 10.56 -12.71 -5.21
C ASP A 142 9.39 -11.78 -4.87
N ILE A 143 8.60 -11.37 -5.87
CA ILE A 143 7.35 -10.60 -5.69
C ILE A 143 6.33 -11.35 -4.83
N LEU A 144 6.36 -12.69 -4.89
CA LEU A 144 5.45 -13.56 -4.15
C LEU A 144 5.96 -13.90 -2.74
N THR A 145 7.18 -13.48 -2.40
CA THR A 145 7.76 -13.76 -1.09
C THR A 145 7.31 -12.78 -0.02
N THR A 146 7.19 -13.26 1.21
CA THR A 146 6.97 -12.46 2.41
C THR A 146 8.14 -12.65 3.35
N ASN A 147 8.86 -11.57 3.64
CA ASN A 147 10.16 -11.67 4.30
C ASN A 147 10.09 -12.14 5.77
N ASP A 148 8.99 -11.83 6.48
CA ASP A 148 8.88 -12.12 7.92
C ASP A 148 7.58 -12.85 8.28
N ALA A 149 7.61 -13.67 9.32
CA ALA A 149 6.41 -14.18 9.98
C ALA A 149 6.07 -13.25 11.15
N LEU A 150 4.96 -12.50 11.03
CA LEU A 150 4.45 -11.70 12.15
C LEU A 150 3.79 -12.61 13.19
N PRO A 151 4.14 -12.49 14.48
CA PRO A 151 3.40 -13.15 15.55
C PRO A 151 1.91 -12.80 15.50
N SER A 152 1.05 -13.74 15.88
CA SER A 152 -0.42 -13.54 15.81
C SER A 152 -0.91 -12.39 16.71
N ASN A 153 -0.19 -12.09 17.78
CA ASN A 153 -0.44 -10.99 18.69
C ASN A 153 0.26 -9.67 18.29
N THR A 154 0.93 -9.62 17.13
CA THR A 154 1.58 -8.41 16.61
C THR A 154 0.80 -7.83 15.44
N TYR A 155 0.54 -6.54 15.50
CA TYR A 155 -0.18 -5.76 14.52
C TYR A 155 0.79 -4.82 13.80
N ARG A 156 0.86 -4.92 12.48
CA ARG A 156 1.67 -4.02 11.65
C ARG A 156 0.82 -2.88 11.12
N LEU A 157 1.12 -1.67 11.59
CA LEU A 157 0.43 -0.44 11.23
C LEU A 157 1.30 0.38 10.28
N ALA A 158 0.70 1.01 9.28
CA ALA A 158 1.40 1.79 8.29
C ALA A 158 0.72 3.12 7.94
N THR A 159 1.49 4.02 7.34
CA THR A 159 1.00 5.22 6.65
C THR A 159 1.60 5.33 5.27
N TRP A 160 0.85 5.85 4.31
CA TRP A 160 1.33 6.03 2.94
C TRP A 160 0.60 7.16 2.20
N ASN A 161 1.34 8.20 1.80
CA ASN A 161 0.88 9.16 0.81
C ASN A 161 0.86 8.50 -0.58
N LEU A 162 -0.32 8.41 -1.20
CA LEU A 162 -0.49 7.72 -2.50
C LEU A 162 -0.29 8.61 -3.72
N ASP A 163 0.15 9.86 -3.58
CA ASP A 163 0.36 10.85 -4.66
C ASP A 163 -0.86 10.95 -5.58
N ARG A 164 -1.88 11.68 -5.13
CA ARG A 164 -3.17 11.86 -5.80
C ARG A 164 -3.79 10.52 -6.24
N PHE A 165 -4.28 9.76 -5.28
CA PHE A 165 -4.97 8.51 -5.55
C PHE A 165 -6.39 8.78 -6.06
N THR A 166 -6.47 8.94 -7.38
CA THR A 166 -7.72 9.15 -8.09
C THR A 166 -8.41 7.84 -8.45
N LEU A 167 -9.69 7.93 -8.79
CA LEU A 167 -10.45 6.79 -9.29
C LEU A 167 -9.83 6.21 -10.57
N ALA A 168 -9.29 7.05 -11.45
CA ALA A 168 -8.56 6.62 -12.64
C ALA A 168 -7.32 5.80 -12.28
N LYS A 169 -6.52 6.30 -11.32
CA LYS A 169 -5.35 5.59 -10.79
C LYS A 169 -5.73 4.25 -10.16
N ALA A 170 -6.84 4.19 -9.43
CA ALA A 170 -7.35 2.97 -8.81
C ALA A 170 -7.93 1.95 -9.81
N ARG A 171 -8.49 2.41 -10.94
CA ARG A 171 -8.99 1.54 -12.04
C ARG A 171 -7.84 0.96 -12.87
N HIS A 172 -6.72 1.67 -12.96
CA HIS A 172 -5.56 1.22 -13.70
C HIS A 172 -4.93 -0.02 -13.04
N SER A 173 -4.97 -1.15 -13.75
CA SER A 173 -4.53 -2.47 -13.25
C SER A 173 -3.13 -2.45 -12.64
N GLY A 174 -2.17 -1.76 -13.28
CA GLY A 174 -0.80 -1.70 -12.77
C GLY A 174 -0.64 -0.96 -11.45
N PHE A 175 -1.38 0.13 -11.23
CA PHE A 175 -1.35 0.87 -9.96
C PHE A 175 -2.04 0.05 -8.88
N ARG A 176 -3.21 -0.53 -9.19
CA ARG A 176 -3.94 -1.38 -8.26
C ARG A 176 -3.13 -2.62 -7.83
N GLU A 177 -2.50 -3.32 -8.78
CA GLU A 177 -1.67 -4.49 -8.47
C GLU A 177 -0.46 -4.10 -7.62
N ALA A 178 0.25 -3.02 -7.99
CA ALA A 178 1.41 -2.55 -7.24
C ALA A 178 1.08 -2.16 -5.79
N ILE A 179 -0.04 -1.46 -5.58
CA ILE A 179 -0.50 -1.08 -4.23
C ILE A 179 -0.89 -2.32 -3.43
N CYS A 180 -1.70 -3.22 -4.00
CA CYS A 180 -2.15 -4.43 -3.32
C CYS A 180 -0.99 -5.37 -2.98
N LEU A 181 -0.05 -5.60 -3.90
CA LEU A 181 1.17 -6.37 -3.61
C LEU A 181 2.01 -5.73 -2.51
N THR A 182 2.13 -4.41 -2.50
CA THR A 182 2.86 -3.70 -1.44
C THR A 182 2.20 -3.95 -0.07
N ILE A 183 0.87 -3.91 0.02
CA ILE A 183 0.12 -4.21 1.25
C ILE A 183 0.31 -5.67 1.67
N LEU A 184 0.14 -6.61 0.74
CA LEU A 184 0.21 -8.04 1.00
C LEU A 184 1.63 -8.49 1.39
N SER A 185 2.63 -8.18 0.58
CA SER A 185 4.02 -8.63 0.80
C SER A 185 4.62 -8.08 2.11
N ASN A 186 4.13 -6.93 2.59
CA ASN A 186 4.56 -6.35 3.85
C ASN A 186 3.62 -6.67 5.04
N GLN A 187 2.52 -7.39 4.79
CA GLN A 187 1.56 -7.85 5.79
C GLN A 187 0.99 -6.71 6.65
N PHE A 188 0.58 -5.62 6.03
CA PHE A 188 -0.06 -4.52 6.78
C PHE A 188 -1.43 -4.95 7.30
N ASP A 189 -1.62 -4.84 8.61
CA ASP A 189 -2.90 -5.10 9.28
C ASP A 189 -3.79 -3.86 9.27
N LEU A 190 -3.19 -2.68 9.26
CA LEU A 190 -3.86 -1.40 9.14
C LEU A 190 -2.94 -0.41 8.43
N ILE A 191 -3.46 0.32 7.44
CA ILE A 191 -2.73 1.37 6.74
C ILE A 191 -3.60 2.62 6.58
N ALA A 192 -3.03 3.78 6.88
CA ALA A 192 -3.62 5.07 6.58
C ALA A 192 -3.09 5.62 5.25
N PHE A 193 -4.00 6.12 4.41
CA PHE A 193 -3.70 6.73 3.12
C PHE A 193 -3.93 8.24 3.16
N GLN A 194 -2.95 8.98 2.66
CA GLN A 194 -3.06 10.41 2.37
C GLN A 194 -3.16 10.63 0.85
N GLU A 195 -3.62 11.82 0.45
CA GLU A 195 -3.88 12.20 -0.94
C GLU A 195 -4.87 11.30 -1.69
N VAL A 196 -5.90 10.80 -1.02
CA VAL A 196 -7.04 10.15 -1.70
C VAL A 196 -7.94 11.25 -2.28
N VAL A 197 -8.20 11.22 -3.58
CA VAL A 197 -9.00 12.26 -4.25
C VAL A 197 -10.48 11.92 -4.20
N GLU A 198 -10.84 10.68 -4.55
CA GLU A 198 -12.20 10.16 -4.44
C GLU A 198 -12.23 8.97 -3.47
N PRO A 199 -13.05 9.00 -2.39
CA PRO A 199 -13.19 7.92 -1.41
C PRO A 199 -13.40 6.52 -2.00
N GLU A 200 -14.16 6.42 -3.09
CA GLU A 200 -14.50 5.16 -3.78
C GLU A 200 -13.27 4.47 -4.38
N SER A 201 -12.18 5.20 -4.62
CA SER A 201 -10.92 4.68 -5.14
C SER A 201 -10.34 3.59 -4.24
N VAL A 202 -10.48 3.74 -2.91
CA VAL A 202 -9.97 2.78 -1.93
C VAL A 202 -10.79 1.50 -1.93
N GLN A 203 -12.08 1.58 -2.26
CA GLN A 203 -12.93 0.38 -2.38
C GLN A 203 -12.46 -0.54 -3.51
N LEU A 204 -11.87 0.00 -4.59
CA LEU A 204 -11.27 -0.82 -5.64
C LEU A 204 -10.06 -1.63 -5.13
N LEU A 205 -9.28 -1.09 -4.18
CA LEU A 205 -8.21 -1.85 -3.53
C LEU A 205 -8.79 -2.97 -2.67
N VAL A 206 -9.83 -2.69 -1.89
CA VAL A 206 -10.51 -3.69 -1.05
C VAL A 206 -11.10 -4.82 -1.90
N ASN A 207 -11.74 -4.48 -3.02
CA ASN A 207 -12.31 -5.46 -3.94
C ASN A 207 -11.22 -6.36 -4.51
N GLU A 208 -10.10 -5.80 -4.97
CA GLU A 208 -8.97 -6.59 -5.48
C GLU A 208 -8.32 -7.46 -4.40
N LEU A 209 -8.19 -6.95 -3.18
CA LEU A 209 -7.61 -7.70 -2.08
C LEU A 209 -8.49 -8.87 -1.65
N ASN A 210 -9.82 -8.73 -1.69
CA ASN A 210 -10.76 -9.76 -1.25
C ASN A 210 -11.22 -10.73 -2.35
N ASP A 211 -11.35 -10.25 -3.59
CA ASP A 211 -11.78 -11.00 -4.78
C ASP A 211 -10.81 -10.72 -5.95
N PRO A 212 -9.62 -11.35 -5.92
CA PRO A 212 -8.50 -10.99 -6.79
C PRO A 212 -8.73 -11.35 -8.26
N VAL A 213 -8.71 -10.34 -9.12
CA VAL A 213 -8.78 -10.48 -10.59
C VAL A 213 -7.43 -10.28 -11.28
N LEU A 214 -6.46 -9.69 -10.58
CA LEU A 214 -5.11 -9.45 -11.08
C LEU A 214 -4.20 -10.66 -10.81
N PRO A 215 -3.39 -11.07 -11.80
CA PRO A 215 -2.68 -12.34 -11.79
C PRO A 215 -1.66 -12.46 -10.66
N MET A 216 -0.92 -11.40 -10.34
CA MET A 216 0.09 -11.47 -9.28
C MET A 216 -0.54 -11.46 -7.89
N ILE A 217 -1.70 -10.82 -7.72
CA ILE A 217 -2.45 -10.90 -6.46
C ILE A 217 -2.94 -12.33 -6.23
N ARG A 218 -3.54 -12.96 -7.25
CA ARG A 218 -3.93 -14.37 -7.17
C ARG A 218 -2.73 -15.28 -6.88
N GLY A 219 -1.61 -15.07 -7.58
CA GLY A 219 -0.38 -15.83 -7.38
C GLY A 219 0.14 -15.69 -5.95
N TRP A 220 0.17 -14.47 -5.43
CA TRP A 220 0.62 -14.20 -4.07
C TRP A 220 -0.26 -14.90 -3.03
N ILE A 221 -1.59 -14.79 -3.17
CA ILE A 221 -2.56 -15.41 -2.23
C ILE A 221 -2.45 -16.94 -2.26
N ALA A 222 -2.27 -17.53 -3.44
CA ALA A 222 -2.10 -18.98 -3.59
C ALA A 222 -0.86 -19.51 -2.84
N VAL A 223 0.23 -18.73 -2.82
CA VAL A 223 1.48 -19.11 -2.13
C VAL A 223 1.43 -18.75 -0.63
N ASN A 224 0.72 -17.69 -0.25
CA ASN A 224 0.74 -17.13 1.11
C ASN A 224 -0.61 -17.27 1.85
N GLN A 225 -1.39 -18.32 1.55
CA GLN A 225 -2.76 -18.48 2.05
C GLN A 225 -2.87 -18.36 3.59
N ALA A 226 -1.89 -18.85 4.36
CA ALA A 226 -1.89 -18.77 5.82
C ALA A 226 -1.70 -17.34 6.37
N LYS A 227 -1.18 -16.42 5.56
CA LYS A 227 -0.94 -15.01 5.92
C LYS A 227 -2.05 -14.09 5.42
N TYR A 228 -2.86 -14.56 4.48
CA TYR A 228 -3.96 -13.80 3.86
C TYR A 228 -5.16 -13.67 4.82
N GLY A 229 -5.96 -12.62 4.62
CA GLY A 229 -7.09 -12.26 5.48
C GLY A 229 -8.14 -11.45 4.73
N SER A 230 -9.13 -10.91 5.45
CA SER A 230 -10.23 -10.15 4.85
C SER A 230 -10.04 -8.66 5.09
N TYR A 231 -10.13 -7.86 4.05
CA TYR A 231 -9.88 -6.43 4.11
C TYR A 231 -11.17 -5.61 4.11
N LYS A 232 -11.16 -4.49 4.84
CA LYS A 232 -12.17 -3.44 4.79
C LYS A 232 -11.48 -2.09 4.70
N ALA A 233 -12.21 -1.08 4.23
CA ALA A 233 -11.71 0.29 4.23
C ALA A 233 -12.84 1.27 4.49
N PHE A 234 -12.47 2.48 4.87
CA PHE A 234 -13.34 3.64 4.95
C PHE A 234 -12.52 4.91 4.71
N SER A 235 -13.20 5.97 4.30
CA SER A 235 -12.61 7.30 4.10
C SER A 235 -13.25 8.31 5.03
N SER A 236 -12.62 9.46 5.20
CA SER A 236 -13.25 10.59 5.88
C SER A 236 -14.56 10.97 5.18
N SER A 237 -15.60 11.25 5.96
CA SER A 237 -16.90 11.72 5.45
C SER A 237 -16.76 13.04 4.71
N ASP A 238 -15.91 13.90 5.26
CA ASP A 238 -15.61 15.22 4.74
C ASP A 238 -14.21 15.23 4.13
N LYS A 239 -14.01 16.11 3.15
CA LYS A 239 -12.66 16.43 2.68
C LYS A 239 -11.80 16.89 3.86
N THR A 240 -10.60 16.33 3.99
CA THR A 240 -9.64 16.77 5.00
C THR A 240 -9.03 18.09 4.61
N GLY A 241 -8.85 18.35 3.32
CA GLY A 241 -8.39 19.65 2.84
C GLY A 241 -8.25 19.71 1.34
N ARG A 242 -7.34 20.57 0.88
CA ARG A 242 -6.94 20.66 -0.53
C ARG A 242 -5.43 20.58 -0.63
N THR A 243 -4.95 19.88 -1.65
CA THR A 243 -3.60 20.06 -2.17
C THR A 243 -3.63 21.14 -3.25
N PHE A 244 -2.48 21.51 -3.82
CA PHE A 244 -2.42 22.50 -4.90
C PHE A 244 -3.28 22.10 -6.13
N GLN A 245 -3.63 20.81 -6.26
CA GLN A 245 -4.22 20.26 -7.48
C GLN A 245 -5.56 19.53 -7.29
N ALA A 246 -5.94 19.17 -6.06
CA ALA A 246 -7.17 18.41 -5.82
C ALA A 246 -7.71 18.59 -4.40
N VAL A 247 -8.98 18.22 -4.21
CA VAL A 247 -9.49 17.89 -2.88
C VAL A 247 -8.79 16.66 -2.34
N GLU A 248 -8.68 16.58 -1.02
CA GLU A 248 -8.06 15.45 -0.35
C GLU A 248 -9.00 14.87 0.71
N TYR A 249 -9.07 13.55 0.74
CA TYR A 249 -9.65 12.72 1.78
C TYR A 249 -8.54 11.89 2.41
N SER A 250 -8.72 11.53 3.68
CA SER A 250 -7.90 10.52 4.33
C SER A 250 -8.68 9.21 4.41
N SER A 251 -7.99 8.10 4.16
CA SER A 251 -8.63 6.78 4.16
C SER A 251 -7.86 5.79 5.00
N ILE A 252 -8.56 4.81 5.55
CA ILE A 252 -7.96 3.67 6.25
C ILE A 252 -8.35 2.39 5.52
N LEU A 253 -7.38 1.49 5.34
CA LEU A 253 -7.59 0.11 4.93
C LEU A 253 -7.04 -0.82 6.00
N TYR A 254 -7.77 -1.85 6.37
CA TYR A 254 -7.39 -2.73 7.47
C TYR A 254 -7.87 -4.18 7.27
N ARG A 255 -7.15 -5.11 7.90
CA ARG A 255 -7.50 -6.53 8.01
C ARG A 255 -8.59 -6.72 9.06
N SER A 256 -9.81 -6.88 8.59
CA SER A 256 -11.01 -7.03 9.42
C SER A 256 -11.06 -8.32 10.25
N ASP A 257 -10.23 -9.31 9.91
CA ASP A 257 -10.01 -10.52 10.72
C ASP A 257 -9.12 -10.27 11.95
N ARG A 258 -8.38 -9.16 11.98
CA ARG A 258 -7.42 -8.83 13.05
C ARG A 258 -7.72 -7.52 13.77
N VAL A 259 -8.30 -6.56 13.06
CA VAL A 259 -8.55 -5.20 13.52
C VAL A 259 -10.03 -4.86 13.33
N GLN A 260 -10.64 -4.24 14.34
CA GLN A 260 -12.01 -3.74 14.27
C GLN A 260 -12.02 -2.22 14.33
N ALA A 261 -12.55 -1.55 13.31
CA ALA A 261 -12.84 -0.12 13.36
C ALA A 261 -14.04 0.13 14.30
N ILE A 262 -13.93 1.15 15.15
CA ILE A 262 -14.97 1.54 16.12
C ILE A 262 -15.65 2.82 15.66
N SER A 263 -14.86 3.85 15.36
CA SER A 263 -15.37 5.16 14.94
C SER A 263 -14.29 5.96 14.23
N SER A 264 -14.69 6.97 13.46
CA SER A 264 -13.79 7.90 12.81
C SER A 264 -14.42 9.28 12.70
N ARG A 265 -13.59 10.33 12.67
CA ARG A 265 -14.01 11.71 12.45
C ARG A 265 -12.89 12.57 11.92
N VAL A 266 -13.23 13.55 11.10
CA VAL A 266 -12.34 14.67 10.81
C VAL A 266 -12.35 15.62 12.01
N LEU A 267 -11.18 16.06 12.45
CA LEU A 267 -11.06 17.00 13.56
C LEU A 267 -11.29 18.42 13.05
N SER A 268 -12.29 19.11 13.59
CA SER A 268 -12.52 20.51 13.29
C SER A 268 -11.47 21.36 13.99
N ALA A 269 -10.71 22.11 13.20
CA ALA A 269 -9.69 23.03 13.68
C ALA A 269 -9.60 24.20 12.69
N SER A 270 -10.67 24.99 12.64
CA SER A 270 -10.88 26.09 11.69
C SER A 270 -9.64 26.98 11.54
N GLY A 271 -9.07 27.03 10.33
CA GLY A 271 -7.94 27.90 10.00
C GLY A 271 -6.57 27.48 10.52
N LYS A 272 -6.48 26.42 11.34
CA LYS A 272 -5.24 25.94 11.96
C LYS A 272 -4.49 24.90 11.13
N PHE A 273 -5.23 24.12 10.34
CA PHE A 273 -4.65 23.13 9.44
C PHE A 273 -5.05 23.38 8.01
N SER A 274 -4.09 23.23 7.11
CA SER A 274 -4.32 23.20 5.68
C SER A 274 -5.04 21.91 5.23
N ARG A 275 -4.78 20.80 5.94
CA ARG A 275 -5.55 19.54 5.88
C ARG A 275 -5.85 19.07 7.30
N LEU A 276 -7.13 18.99 7.63
CA LEU A 276 -7.64 18.60 8.92
C LEU A 276 -7.22 17.18 9.28
N PRO A 277 -6.71 16.93 10.50
CA PRO A 277 -6.38 15.59 10.95
C PRO A 277 -7.59 14.66 10.95
N PHE A 278 -7.37 13.41 10.54
CA PHE A 278 -8.40 12.38 10.51
C PHE A 278 -8.18 11.37 11.65
N LEU A 279 -9.02 11.45 12.68
CA LEU A 279 -8.96 10.59 13.86
C LEU A 279 -9.83 9.36 13.66
N SER A 280 -9.26 8.18 13.90
CA SER A 280 -9.95 6.90 13.85
C SER A 280 -9.65 6.07 15.11
N LYS A 281 -10.62 5.27 15.56
CA LYS A 281 -10.53 4.43 16.75
C LYS A 281 -10.66 2.97 16.35
N PHE A 282 -9.76 2.14 16.84
CA PHE A 282 -9.68 0.72 16.52
C PHE A 282 -9.59 -0.14 17.77
N LYS A 283 -10.06 -1.38 17.66
CA LYS A 283 -9.80 -2.45 18.63
C LYS A 283 -8.79 -3.43 18.04
N LEU A 284 -7.69 -3.63 18.76
CA LEU A 284 -6.61 -4.57 18.46
C LEU A 284 -6.54 -5.55 19.63
N GLY A 285 -7.08 -6.76 19.45
CA GLY A 285 -7.25 -7.72 20.53
C GLY A 285 -8.20 -7.18 21.61
N SER A 286 -7.73 -7.10 22.86
CA SER A 286 -8.50 -6.50 23.97
C SER A 286 -8.30 -4.99 24.10
N SER A 287 -7.38 -4.40 23.36
CA SER A 287 -6.96 -3.01 23.54
C SER A 287 -7.58 -2.08 22.50
N THR A 288 -7.77 -0.83 22.90
CA THR A 288 -8.27 0.23 22.02
C THR A 288 -7.13 1.16 21.63
N LEU A 289 -6.99 1.41 20.33
CA LEU A 289 -6.01 2.33 19.76
C LEU A 289 -6.73 3.50 19.09
N MET A 290 -6.27 4.71 19.36
CA MET A 290 -6.61 5.91 18.58
C MET A 290 -5.51 6.20 17.57
N LEU A 291 -5.89 6.44 16.33
CA LEU A 291 -4.98 6.71 15.22
C LEU A 291 -5.38 8.01 14.55
N THR A 292 -4.48 8.98 14.52
CA THR A 292 -4.70 10.26 13.85
C THR A 292 -3.83 10.33 12.60
N SER A 293 -4.45 10.29 11.42
CA SER A 293 -3.79 10.53 10.14
C SER A 293 -3.65 12.03 9.89
N VAL A 294 -2.45 12.48 9.53
CA VAL A 294 -2.15 13.87 9.21
C VAL A 294 -1.49 13.98 7.83
N HIS A 295 -1.68 15.12 7.18
CA HIS A 295 -0.90 15.52 6.01
C HIS A 295 -0.58 17.01 6.18
N LEU A 296 0.57 17.28 6.80
CA LEU A 296 1.00 18.64 7.07
C LEU A 296 1.41 19.34 5.79
N ARG A 297 1.36 20.66 5.78
CA ARG A 297 1.76 21.43 4.61
C ARG A 297 3.24 21.21 4.26
N ALA A 298 3.53 21.07 2.98
CA ALA A 298 4.91 21.09 2.50
C ALA A 298 5.50 22.50 2.70
N PRO A 299 6.73 22.62 3.24
CA PRO A 299 7.43 23.89 3.26
C PRO A 299 7.62 24.34 1.80
N GLY A 300 6.98 25.44 1.42
CA GLY A 300 7.15 26.03 0.09
C GLY A 300 8.52 26.72 -0.03
N LEU A 301 8.80 27.25 -1.22
CA LEU A 301 10.00 28.07 -1.48
C LEU A 301 9.99 29.42 -0.75
N GLU A 302 8.88 29.81 -0.10
CA GLU A 302 8.73 31.07 0.62
C GLU A 302 8.68 30.84 2.14
N ASP A 303 9.38 31.69 2.90
CA ASP A 303 9.53 31.61 4.36
C ASP A 303 8.20 31.61 5.13
N THR A 304 7.15 32.22 4.56
CA THR A 304 5.79 32.25 5.13
C THR A 304 5.14 30.86 5.28
N HIS A 305 5.69 29.83 4.64
CA HIS A 305 5.21 28.46 4.73
C HIS A 305 5.85 27.65 5.86
N LEU A 306 7.06 28.00 6.31
CA LEU A 306 7.71 27.33 7.44
C LEU A 306 7.00 27.66 8.76
N GLU A 307 6.54 28.91 8.92
CA GLU A 307 5.77 29.35 10.09
C GLU A 307 4.45 28.59 10.20
N LYS A 308 3.73 28.41 9.08
CA LYS A 308 2.49 27.64 9.05
C LYS A 308 2.67 26.15 9.40
N ASN A 309 3.78 25.54 9.00
CA ASN A 309 4.08 24.16 9.39
C ASN A 309 4.29 24.04 10.91
N ALA A 310 4.99 25.01 11.50
CA ALA A 310 5.19 25.05 12.95
C ALA A 310 3.86 25.28 13.69
N GLU A 311 2.97 26.13 13.16
CA GLU A 311 1.61 26.33 13.67
C GLU A 311 0.78 25.03 13.62
N GLU A 312 0.81 24.30 12.50
CA GLU A 312 0.12 23.01 12.37
C GLU A 312 0.62 22.00 13.42
N VAL A 313 1.94 21.94 13.65
CA VAL A 313 2.51 21.07 14.71
C VAL A 313 2.14 21.54 16.11
N ALA A 314 2.12 22.85 16.38
CA ALA A 314 1.66 23.38 17.66
C ALA A 314 0.19 23.00 17.91
N CYS A 315 -0.65 23.04 16.88
CA CYS A 315 -2.04 22.61 16.97
C CYS A 315 -2.19 21.09 17.18
N LEU A 316 -1.25 20.27 16.68
CA LEU A 316 -1.20 18.85 17.05
C LEU A 316 -0.84 18.66 18.51
N ALA A 317 0.01 19.51 19.07
CA ALA A 317 0.34 19.48 20.50
C ALA A 317 -0.87 19.84 21.38
N ASP A 318 -1.64 20.87 21.00
CA ASP A 318 -2.93 21.20 21.65
C ASP A 318 -3.88 20.00 21.61
N PHE A 319 -3.92 19.29 20.48
CA PHE A 319 -4.74 18.09 20.33
C PHE A 319 -4.27 16.94 21.25
N VAL A 320 -2.96 16.78 21.44
CA VAL A 320 -2.41 15.81 22.40
C VAL A 320 -2.81 16.18 23.83
N ASP A 321 -2.77 17.46 24.21
CA ASP A 321 -3.24 17.90 25.52
C ASP A 321 -4.72 17.59 25.71
N ALA A 322 -5.55 17.89 24.71
CA ALA A 322 -6.97 17.57 24.74
C ALA A 322 -7.23 16.06 24.88
N ILE A 323 -6.44 15.21 24.21
CA ILE A 323 -6.46 13.76 24.46
C ILE A 323 -6.16 13.49 25.93
N MET A 324 -5.01 13.94 26.43
CA MET A 324 -4.55 13.65 27.79
C MET A 324 -5.54 14.13 28.87
N ASP A 325 -6.20 15.26 28.68
CA ASP A 325 -7.15 15.83 29.63
C ASP A 325 -8.51 15.12 29.63
N THR A 326 -8.93 14.60 28.47
CA THR A 326 -10.28 14.02 28.30
C THR A 326 -10.30 12.52 28.55
N LEU A 327 -9.15 11.86 28.44
CA LEU A 327 -9.02 10.43 28.30
C LEU A 327 -8.16 9.85 29.43
N SER A 328 -8.59 8.73 30.00
CA SER A 328 -7.88 8.06 31.11
C SER A 328 -6.43 7.71 30.76
N ASP A 329 -5.58 7.59 31.78
CA ASP A 329 -4.15 7.25 31.69
C ASP A 329 -3.82 5.99 30.87
N LYS A 330 -4.79 5.10 30.60
CA LYS A 330 -4.61 3.84 29.85
C LYS A 330 -4.96 3.93 28.37
N ILE A 331 -4.69 5.06 27.72
CA ILE A 331 -5.05 5.25 26.30
C ILE A 331 -3.82 5.17 25.39
N TYR A 332 -3.97 4.37 24.33
CA TYR A 332 -3.00 4.22 23.28
C TYR A 332 -3.40 5.11 22.12
N TYR A 333 -2.51 6.01 21.72
CA TYR A 333 -2.70 6.84 20.55
C TYR A 333 -1.43 6.94 19.70
N VAL A 334 -1.61 7.05 18.39
CA VAL A 334 -0.55 7.30 17.43
C VAL A 334 -0.99 8.42 16.49
N ILE A 335 -0.07 9.36 16.21
CA ILE A 335 -0.24 10.35 15.14
C ILE A 335 0.71 9.96 14.00
N LEU A 336 0.19 9.69 12.80
CA LEU A 336 0.98 9.24 11.66
C LEU A 336 0.58 9.95 10.38
N GLY A 337 1.45 9.93 9.38
CA GLY A 337 1.18 10.58 8.10
C GLY A 337 2.40 11.16 7.43
N ASP A 338 2.13 12.02 6.45
CA ASP A 338 3.11 12.89 5.81
C ASP A 338 3.22 14.19 6.60
N PHE A 339 4.29 14.30 7.38
CA PHE A 339 4.61 15.46 8.19
C PHE A 339 5.33 16.55 7.41
N ASN A 340 5.80 16.25 6.19
CA ASN A 340 6.57 17.17 5.36
C ASN A 340 7.82 17.79 6.03
N MET A 341 8.26 17.22 7.16
CA MET A 341 9.37 17.71 7.98
C MET A 341 10.04 16.54 8.69
N ASP A 342 11.37 16.60 8.76
CA ASP A 342 12.16 15.63 9.50
C ASP A 342 11.76 15.61 11.00
N PRO A 343 11.68 14.44 11.67
CA PRO A 343 11.28 14.36 13.07
C PRO A 343 12.25 15.11 13.99
N GLY A 344 13.49 15.39 13.56
CA GLY A 344 14.45 16.20 14.31
C GLY A 344 14.21 17.71 14.27
N ASN A 345 13.22 18.17 13.49
CA ASN A 345 12.87 19.58 13.41
C ASN A 345 12.34 20.10 14.76
N LYS A 346 12.74 21.32 15.15
CA LYS A 346 12.32 21.98 16.40
C LYS A 346 10.81 22.20 16.51
N ALA A 347 10.08 22.27 15.39
CA ALA A 347 8.62 22.31 15.41
C ALA A 347 8.02 21.15 16.24
N PHE A 348 8.65 19.97 16.21
CA PHE A 348 8.22 18.80 16.97
C PHE A 348 8.67 18.77 18.44
N ASP A 349 9.36 19.81 18.94
CA ASP A 349 9.73 19.89 20.36
C ASP A 349 8.49 19.86 21.25
N ALA A 350 7.37 20.43 20.79
CA ALA A 350 6.10 20.40 21.50
C ALA A 350 5.50 18.98 21.63
N LEU A 351 5.70 18.10 20.66
CA LEU A 351 5.29 16.70 20.77
C LEU A 351 6.25 15.92 21.68
N ARG A 352 7.56 16.14 21.53
CA ARG A 352 8.59 15.50 22.39
C ARG A 352 8.42 15.87 23.86
N SER A 353 8.09 17.13 24.17
CA SER A 353 7.88 17.57 25.55
C SER A 353 6.68 16.89 26.22
N ARG A 354 5.75 16.34 25.43
CA ARG A 354 4.61 15.51 25.89
C ARG A 354 4.93 14.01 25.89
N GLY A 355 6.20 13.66 25.67
CA GLY A 355 6.70 12.30 25.69
C GLY A 355 6.42 11.48 24.42
N LEU A 356 5.93 12.09 23.34
CA LEU A 356 5.76 11.38 22.08
C LEU A 356 7.12 11.09 21.43
N VAL A 357 7.25 9.90 20.86
CA VAL A 357 8.48 9.45 20.19
C VAL A 357 8.18 9.07 18.75
N SER A 358 9.00 9.56 17.81
CA SER A 358 8.91 9.15 16.40
C SER A 358 9.41 7.72 16.21
N THR A 359 8.74 6.96 15.34
CA THR A 359 9.09 5.57 15.02
C THR A 359 10.31 5.49 14.10
N LEU A 360 10.44 6.44 13.17
CA LEU A 360 11.63 6.58 12.33
C LEU A 360 12.57 7.66 12.90
N PRO A 361 13.90 7.44 12.82
CA PRO A 361 14.89 8.44 13.21
C PRO A 361 15.00 9.57 12.19
N THR A 362 15.69 10.64 12.59
CA THR A 362 16.04 11.76 11.70
C THR A 362 16.86 11.29 10.50
N ALA A 363 16.71 11.96 9.35
CA ALA A 363 17.45 11.67 8.12
C ALA A 363 17.23 10.26 7.56
N CYS A 364 16.09 9.65 7.86
CA CYS A 364 15.62 8.43 7.21
C CYS A 364 14.77 8.81 5.99
N ALA A 365 15.26 8.60 4.76
CA ALA A 365 14.47 8.97 3.59
C ALA A 365 13.16 8.18 3.51
N THR A 366 12.06 8.88 3.25
CA THR A 366 10.74 8.28 2.97
C THR A 366 10.25 8.54 1.55
N MET A 367 11.00 9.33 0.79
CA MET A 367 10.78 9.49 -0.65
C MET A 367 11.35 8.29 -1.41
N ALA A 368 10.53 7.70 -2.26
CA ALA A 368 10.85 6.47 -2.97
C ALA A 368 12.12 6.60 -3.83
N SER A 369 12.35 7.77 -4.45
CA SER A 369 13.55 8.01 -5.26
C SER A 369 14.83 8.04 -4.43
N ALA A 370 14.78 8.52 -3.19
CA ALA A 370 15.93 8.58 -2.31
C ALA A 370 16.22 7.24 -1.64
N VAL A 371 15.18 6.52 -1.22
CA VAL A 371 15.31 5.16 -0.66
C VAL A 371 16.00 4.22 -1.66
N GLU A 372 15.66 4.30 -2.95
CA GLU A 372 16.33 3.49 -3.99
C GLU A 372 17.81 3.80 -4.18
N ARG A 373 18.20 5.06 -3.98
CA ARG A 373 19.61 5.43 -4.01
C ARG A 373 20.34 5.00 -2.74
N GLY A 374 19.66 4.33 -1.81
CA GLY A 374 20.24 3.78 -0.59
C GLY A 374 20.11 4.70 0.63
N ALA A 375 19.29 5.75 0.61
CA ALA A 375 19.14 6.70 1.73
C ALA A 375 18.14 6.26 2.83
N GLY A 376 17.89 4.95 2.98
CA GLY A 376 16.97 4.40 3.98
C GLY A 376 17.51 4.42 5.42
N ILE A 377 16.82 3.74 6.34
CA ILE A 377 17.21 3.65 7.76
C ILE A 377 18.67 3.22 7.90
N GLY A 378 19.48 4.05 8.57
CA GLY A 378 20.87 3.75 8.90
C GLY A 378 21.88 3.95 7.77
N GLN A 379 21.48 4.54 6.63
CA GLN A 379 22.38 4.74 5.48
C GLN A 379 22.50 6.23 5.12
N ARG A 380 23.73 6.75 5.15
CA ARG A 380 24.05 8.12 4.71
C ARG A 380 24.31 8.15 3.22
N GLN A 381 23.76 9.13 2.51
CA GLN A 381 24.12 9.43 1.13
C GLN A 381 24.69 10.85 1.05
N GLY A 382 26.02 10.97 1.02
CA GLY A 382 26.73 12.26 0.89
C GLY A 382 26.53 13.23 2.07
N ASP A 383 26.78 14.52 1.82
CA ASP A 383 26.71 15.61 2.81
C ASP A 383 25.30 16.22 2.96
N SER A 384 24.33 15.83 2.13
CA SER A 384 22.96 16.36 2.18
C SER A 384 22.00 15.35 2.82
N ARG A 385 21.38 15.72 3.94
CA ARG A 385 20.40 14.88 4.63
C ARG A 385 19.10 14.85 3.82
N VAL A 386 18.67 13.67 3.38
CA VAL A 386 17.33 13.50 2.81
C VAL A 386 16.31 13.46 3.96
N PRO A 387 15.27 14.30 3.93
CA PRO A 387 14.34 14.40 5.04
C PRO A 387 13.45 13.16 5.18
N CYS A 388 13.15 12.80 6.42
CA CYS A 388 12.09 11.85 6.78
C CYS A 388 10.76 12.57 6.82
N LEU A 389 10.03 12.58 5.70
CA LEU A 389 8.78 13.34 5.56
C LEU A 389 7.60 12.57 6.16
N ASP A 390 7.59 11.25 6.02
CA ASP A 390 6.55 10.37 6.53
C ASP A 390 6.98 9.75 7.87
N ASN A 391 6.10 9.70 8.87
CA ASN A 391 6.44 9.10 10.17
C ASN A 391 5.19 8.68 10.96
N ALA A 392 5.43 8.08 12.13
CA ALA A 392 4.44 7.85 13.17
C ALA A 392 5.02 8.26 14.53
N TRP A 393 4.22 8.95 15.35
CA TRP A 393 4.55 9.40 16.70
C TRP A 393 3.72 8.62 17.71
N LEU A 394 4.41 7.91 18.59
CA LEU A 394 3.82 7.01 19.57
C LEU A 394 3.62 7.72 20.90
N CYS A 395 2.48 7.48 21.56
CA CYS A 395 2.28 7.95 22.92
C CYS A 395 3.17 7.21 23.95
N PRO A 396 3.44 7.81 25.13
CA PRO A 396 4.26 7.20 26.17
C PRO A 396 3.80 5.80 26.60
N ASN A 397 2.50 5.55 26.62
CA ASN A 397 1.93 4.26 27.03
C ASN A 397 2.31 3.09 26.12
N LEU A 398 2.63 3.36 24.85
CA LEU A 398 3.14 2.34 23.92
C LEU A 398 4.61 1.99 24.18
N LEU A 399 5.32 2.82 24.96
CA LEU A 399 6.76 2.67 25.27
C LEU A 399 7.02 2.25 26.71
N ALA A 400 5.99 2.33 27.58
CA ALA A 400 6.10 2.00 28.99
C ALA A 400 6.63 0.57 29.21
N SER A 401 7.65 0.44 30.05
CA SER A 401 8.26 -0.85 30.38
C SER A 401 7.39 -1.67 31.34
N GLU A 402 6.65 -0.99 32.22
CA GLU A 402 5.81 -1.63 33.22
C GLU A 402 4.59 -2.27 32.57
N VAL A 403 4.30 -3.51 32.98
CA VAL A 403 3.07 -4.22 32.64
C VAL A 403 2.28 -4.20 33.92
N ASP A 404 1.19 -3.43 33.95
CA ASP A 404 0.28 -3.42 35.08
C ASP A 404 -0.26 -4.85 35.24
N GLU A 405 0.13 -5.53 36.32
CA GLU A 405 -0.23 -6.93 36.58
C GLU A 405 -1.76 -7.05 36.60
N GLY A 406 -2.33 -7.67 35.56
CA GLY A 406 -3.77 -7.93 35.46
C GLY A 406 -4.51 -7.22 34.32
N SER A 407 -3.90 -6.29 33.57
CA SER A 407 -4.53 -5.70 32.38
C SER A 407 -3.71 -5.93 31.10
N GLY A 408 -4.35 -6.52 30.08
CA GLY A 408 -3.75 -6.62 28.75
C GLY A 408 -3.59 -5.25 28.09
N GLY A 409 -2.65 -5.12 27.16
CA GLY A 409 -2.30 -3.83 26.56
C GLY A 409 -1.62 -3.93 25.21
N LEU A 410 -1.20 -2.78 24.68
CA LEU A 410 -0.38 -2.64 23.46
C LEU A 410 1.00 -2.09 23.82
N LYS A 411 2.04 -2.61 23.18
CA LYS A 411 3.41 -2.09 23.25
C LYS A 411 4.04 -2.01 21.88
N PHE A 412 4.83 -0.97 21.67
CA PHE A 412 5.71 -0.89 20.51
C PHE A 412 6.80 -1.95 20.61
N THR A 413 6.99 -2.70 19.54
CA THR A 413 7.96 -3.80 19.49
C THR A 413 9.41 -3.34 19.31
N GLY A 414 9.60 -2.06 18.96
CA GLY A 414 10.89 -1.54 18.48
C GLY A 414 11.09 -1.70 16.98
N VAL A 415 10.16 -2.33 16.25
CA VAL A 415 10.26 -2.54 14.80
C VAL A 415 9.53 -1.42 14.06
N SER A 416 10.27 -0.68 13.24
CA SER A 416 9.76 0.26 12.25
C SER A 416 10.59 0.19 10.97
N ALA A 417 9.97 0.42 9.81
CA ALA A 417 10.70 0.48 8.56
C ALA A 417 10.03 1.33 7.47
N VAL A 418 10.83 1.66 6.45
CA VAL A 418 10.38 2.26 5.19
C VAL A 418 10.31 1.16 4.14
N VAL A 419 9.17 1.06 3.46
CA VAL A 419 8.92 0.04 2.45
C VAL A 419 9.15 0.61 1.06
N ILE A 420 9.85 -0.12 0.21
CA ILE A 420 9.92 0.19 -1.21
C ILE A 420 8.61 -0.30 -1.87
N PRO A 421 7.79 0.58 -2.47
CA PRO A 421 6.59 0.15 -3.17
C PRO A 421 6.92 -0.79 -4.33
N SER A 422 6.05 -1.77 -4.55
CA SER A 422 6.15 -2.69 -5.68
C SER A 422 6.15 -1.89 -6.98
N ARG A 423 7.11 -2.21 -7.85
CA ARG A 423 7.19 -1.64 -9.19
C ARG A 423 6.34 -2.45 -10.15
N HIS A 424 5.80 -1.79 -11.17
CA HIS A 424 4.93 -2.47 -12.13
C HIS A 424 5.20 -2.02 -13.57
N PRO A 425 5.25 -2.94 -14.55
CA PRO A 425 5.59 -2.64 -15.94
C PRO A 425 4.58 -1.75 -16.67
N LEU A 426 3.31 -1.77 -16.26
CA LEU A 426 2.28 -0.86 -16.78
C LEU A 426 2.30 0.53 -16.15
N ILE A 427 3.12 0.78 -15.14
CA ILE A 427 3.29 2.12 -14.60
C ILE A 427 4.49 2.77 -15.30
N PRO A 428 4.32 3.92 -15.99
CA PRO A 428 5.43 4.59 -16.65
C PRO A 428 6.39 5.20 -15.62
N LEU A 429 7.68 5.26 -15.96
CA LEU A 429 8.64 6.08 -15.23
C LEU A 429 8.46 7.56 -15.59
N PRO A 430 8.76 8.51 -14.68
CA PRO A 430 8.61 9.94 -14.95
C PRO A 430 9.44 10.46 -16.13
N ASP A 431 10.61 9.86 -16.35
CA ASP A 431 11.51 10.14 -17.47
C ASP A 431 11.20 9.28 -18.71
N PHE A 432 10.17 8.44 -18.62
CA PHE A 432 9.76 7.49 -19.65
C PHE A 432 10.89 6.57 -20.13
N SER A 433 11.89 6.33 -19.27
CA SER A 433 12.94 5.36 -19.52
C SER A 433 12.40 3.92 -19.46
N ASP A 434 13.18 2.99 -20.01
CA ASP A 434 12.84 1.57 -19.99
C ASP A 434 12.93 1.02 -18.55
N GLY A 435 11.78 0.89 -17.89
CA GLY A 435 11.71 0.34 -16.54
C GLY A 435 10.28 0.17 -16.04
N CYS A 436 10.15 -0.33 -14.81
CA CYS A 436 8.87 -0.46 -14.12
C CYS A 436 8.68 0.74 -13.18
N GLY A 437 7.58 1.47 -13.35
CA GLY A 437 7.22 2.62 -12.51
C GLY A 437 6.58 2.20 -11.19
N ARG A 438 6.17 3.20 -10.41
CA ARG A 438 5.71 3.03 -9.02
C ARG A 438 4.38 3.72 -8.78
N PRO A 439 3.60 3.23 -7.81
CA PRO A 439 2.31 3.82 -7.53
C PRO A 439 2.38 5.17 -6.83
N SER A 440 3.46 5.48 -6.10
CA SER A 440 3.65 6.76 -5.41
C SER A 440 5.12 7.16 -5.37
N ASN A 441 5.37 8.46 -5.23
CA ASN A 441 6.69 9.02 -4.94
C ASN A 441 7.07 8.90 -3.46
N HIS A 442 6.12 8.60 -2.56
CA HIS A 442 6.36 8.28 -1.16
C HIS A 442 6.43 6.78 -0.94
N CYS A 443 7.22 6.37 0.04
CA CYS A 443 7.27 5.01 0.57
C CYS A 443 6.28 4.86 1.73
N PRO A 444 5.59 3.72 1.86
CA PRO A 444 4.92 3.39 3.10
C PRO A 444 5.91 3.35 4.26
N VAL A 445 5.50 3.87 5.40
CA VAL A 445 6.21 3.73 6.68
C VAL A 445 5.38 2.86 7.58
N TYR A 446 5.98 1.82 8.18
CA TYR A 446 5.28 0.95 9.13
C TYR A 446 5.99 0.84 10.46
N PHE A 447 5.23 0.41 11.47
CA PHE A 447 5.69 0.03 12.79
C PHE A 447 4.82 -1.09 13.37
N ASP A 448 5.41 -1.90 14.26
CA ASP A 448 4.73 -3.06 14.82
C ASP A 448 4.36 -2.84 16.30
N LEU A 449 3.08 -3.10 16.62
CA LEU A 449 2.56 -3.12 17.99
C LEU A 449 2.25 -4.56 18.42
N ALA A 450 2.70 -4.98 19.59
CA ALA A 450 2.34 -6.27 20.17
C ALA A 450 1.26 -6.09 21.24
N SER A 451 0.22 -6.94 21.18
CA SER A 451 -0.71 -7.13 22.28
C SER A 451 -0.16 -8.17 23.25
N TYR A 452 -0.29 -7.87 24.55
CA TYR A 452 -0.02 -8.80 25.63
C TYR A 452 -1.28 -8.98 26.46
N SER A 453 -1.51 -10.21 26.90
CA SER A 453 -2.52 -10.56 27.88
C SER A 453 -1.84 -11.40 28.94
N THR A 454 -1.92 -10.96 30.20
CA THR A 454 -1.64 -11.82 31.35
C THR A 454 -2.82 -12.76 31.53
N SER A 455 -2.93 -13.77 30.66
CA SER A 455 -3.68 -14.96 31.06
C SER A 455 -2.86 -15.61 32.16
N LEU A 456 -3.42 -15.66 33.38
CA LEU A 456 -2.97 -16.62 34.38
C LEU A 456 -3.01 -17.99 33.68
N LYS A 457 -1.83 -18.52 33.32
CA LYS A 457 -1.68 -19.94 33.04
C LYS A 457 -2.06 -20.65 34.34
N THR A 458 -3.34 -20.96 34.48
CA THR A 458 -3.74 -22.02 35.39
C THR A 458 -3.26 -23.30 34.70
N GLU A 459 -2.24 -23.93 35.28
CA GLU A 459 -1.89 -25.32 34.99
C GLU A 459 -3.15 -26.17 35.17
N LYS A 460 -3.91 -26.38 34.09
CA LYS A 460 -4.97 -27.38 34.06
C LYS A 460 -5.32 -27.93 32.67
N ASP A 461 -4.49 -27.66 31.66
CA ASP A 461 -4.64 -28.27 30.32
C ASP A 461 -3.42 -29.14 29.95
N SER A 462 -3.00 -29.98 30.89
CA SER A 462 -2.07 -31.09 30.61
C SER A 462 -2.54 -32.38 31.28
N ALA A 463 -3.78 -32.80 31.02
CA ALA A 463 -4.21 -34.18 31.26
C ALA A 463 -5.56 -34.45 30.61
N LEU A 464 -5.59 -34.70 29.30
CA LEU A 464 -6.61 -35.54 28.66
C LEU A 464 -6.17 -35.84 27.23
N GLY A 465 -5.55 -37.01 27.04
CA GLY A 465 -5.23 -37.51 25.71
C GLY A 465 -4.02 -38.42 25.67
N LEU A 466 -4.12 -39.60 26.28
CA LEU A 466 -3.60 -40.87 25.75
C LEU A 466 -3.88 -41.96 26.81
N GLY A 467 -4.92 -42.74 26.56
CA GLY A 467 -5.17 -43.96 27.31
C GLY A 467 -4.13 -45.01 26.95
N ILE A 468 -3.34 -45.46 27.92
CA ILE A 468 -2.73 -46.79 27.93
C ILE A 468 -2.83 -47.33 29.36
N ARG A 469 -3.34 -48.56 29.45
CA ARG A 469 -3.64 -49.28 30.69
C ARG A 469 -2.38 -49.66 31.46
N SER A 470 -2.49 -49.50 32.76
CA SER A 470 -1.76 -50.12 33.88
C SER A 470 -1.10 -51.48 33.58
N LEU A 471 0.19 -51.60 33.92
CA LEU A 471 0.76 -52.78 34.56
C LEU A 471 1.80 -52.35 35.62
N LYS A 472 1.60 -52.86 36.84
CA LYS A 472 2.47 -52.74 38.02
C LYS A 472 3.73 -53.60 37.86
N GLY A 473 4.85 -53.18 38.48
CA GLY A 473 5.77 -54.12 39.14
C GLY A 473 7.28 -53.86 39.07
N ILE A 474 7.83 -53.37 40.20
CA ILE A 474 9.13 -53.71 40.84
C ILE A 474 10.46 -53.22 40.15
N PRO A 475 11.63 -53.17 40.84
CA PRO A 475 12.20 -51.94 41.44
C PRO A 475 13.64 -51.58 41.01
N VAL A 476 14.03 -50.33 41.31
CA VAL A 476 15.36 -49.75 41.68
C VAL A 476 16.66 -50.42 41.18
N ASP A 477 17.50 -49.65 40.48
CA ASP A 477 18.97 -49.62 40.69
C ASP A 477 19.56 -48.23 40.28
N PRO A 478 20.30 -47.53 41.16
CA PRO A 478 21.00 -46.30 40.83
C PRO A 478 22.53 -46.53 40.78
N SER A 479 23.11 -46.65 39.59
CA SER A 479 24.57 -46.46 39.45
C SER A 479 25.02 -46.22 37.99
N LEU A 480 26.13 -45.48 37.88
CA LEU A 480 26.92 -45.09 36.69
C LEU A 480 26.40 -43.83 35.96
N GLY A 481 27.08 -42.68 35.93
CA GLY A 481 28.50 -42.40 36.12
C GLY A 481 29.17 -42.10 34.78
N GLY A 482 29.21 -40.81 34.40
CA GLY A 482 30.28 -40.17 33.62
C GLY A 482 30.44 -40.50 32.12
N LEU A 483 30.35 -39.46 31.28
CA LEU A 483 31.42 -38.94 30.40
C LEU A 483 30.84 -38.14 29.21
N ALA A 484 31.38 -36.94 29.00
CA ALA A 484 31.14 -36.01 27.90
C ALA A 484 32.05 -36.34 26.68
N PRO A 485 32.29 -35.43 25.71
CA PRO A 485 31.43 -34.79 24.71
C PRO A 485 31.97 -34.98 23.27
N GLY A 486 31.22 -34.51 22.25
CA GLY A 486 31.84 -33.96 21.04
C GLY A 486 31.28 -34.45 19.69
N ALA A 487 30.52 -33.59 19.02
CA ALA A 487 30.55 -33.49 17.57
C ALA A 487 30.29 -32.04 17.15
N TYR A 488 31.37 -31.40 16.72
CA TYR A 488 31.43 -30.10 16.08
C TYR A 488 30.63 -30.10 14.76
N PHE A 489 29.76 -29.11 14.56
CA PHE A 489 29.56 -28.50 13.24
C PHE A 489 29.53 -26.98 13.39
N GLY A 490 30.55 -26.35 12.82
CA GLY A 490 30.70 -24.90 12.75
C GLY A 490 29.87 -24.25 11.63
N PRO A 491 29.92 -22.91 11.52
CA PRO A 491 28.75 -22.08 11.30
C PRO A 491 28.63 -21.51 9.87
N ARG A 492 27.42 -21.15 9.44
CA ARG A 492 27.23 -20.19 8.35
C ARG A 492 26.14 -19.14 8.65
N ARG A 493 26.66 -17.96 9.01
CA ARG A 493 26.26 -16.58 8.67
C ARG A 493 24.83 -16.14 9.00
N GLY A 494 24.67 -15.58 10.20
CA GLY A 494 23.64 -14.60 10.52
C GLY A 494 24.10 -13.17 10.21
N LEU A 495 23.19 -12.35 9.67
CA LEU A 495 23.28 -10.89 9.67
C LEU A 495 22.80 -10.39 11.04
N ARG A 496 23.70 -9.76 11.78
CA ARG A 496 23.42 -9.11 13.07
C ARG A 496 22.94 -7.68 12.79
N TYR A 497 21.79 -7.31 13.35
CA TYR A 497 21.42 -5.91 13.55
C TYR A 497 22.23 -5.33 14.72
N PRO A 498 22.76 -4.09 14.62
CA PRO A 498 23.37 -3.43 15.76
C PRO A 498 22.29 -2.83 16.66
N ILE A 499 22.26 -3.28 17.91
CA ILE A 499 21.58 -2.61 19.03
C ILE A 499 22.55 -1.54 19.56
N PHE A 500 22.16 -0.28 19.52
CA PHE A 500 22.84 0.78 20.27
C PHE A 500 21.89 1.35 21.32
N ALA A 501 22.18 1.03 22.58
CA ALA A 501 21.70 1.75 23.74
C ALA A 501 22.81 2.72 24.16
N GLU A 502 22.62 4.02 23.96
CA GLU A 502 23.45 5.04 24.61
C GLU A 502 22.79 5.41 25.95
N ARG A 503 23.53 5.20 27.04
CA ARG A 503 23.26 5.80 28.34
C ARG A 503 23.89 7.19 28.37
N PRO A 504 23.26 8.21 28.98
CA PRO A 504 23.90 9.49 29.21
C PRO A 504 24.84 9.40 30.42
N GLY A 505 26.04 9.97 30.28
CA GLY A 505 26.96 10.22 31.38
C GLY A 505 27.35 11.70 31.38
N LEU A 506 27.01 12.36 32.50
CA LEU A 506 27.54 13.60 33.10
C LEU A 506 28.10 14.72 32.21
#